data_AF-N6YXA1-F1
#
_entry.id   AF-N6YXA1-F1
#
_cell.length_a   1.000
_cell.length_b   1.000
_cell.length_c   1.000
_cell.angle_alpha   90.00
_cell.angle_beta   90.00
_cell.angle_gamma   90.00
#
_symmetry.space_group_name_H-M   'P 1'
#
loop_
_entity.id
_entity.type
_entity.pdbx_description
1 polymer ?
#
loop_
_entity_poly.entity_id
_entity_poly.type
_entity_poly.pdbx_seq_one_letter_code
_entity_poly.pdbx_strand_id
1 'polypeptide(L)'
;MALQARFKLEDDDLDCVRAADEGDIEAQCDLGLLLLSHGMETEACGWFQKAARHFHPEAMQWLGRCMISGWGTAPDREAGITWLRRAAARGHATAGHMVAWIDTHPGPAPEGAELEAVLDGIEQKVILGALRETAE
;
A
#
# COMPACT_ATOMS: atom_id res chain seq x y z
N MET A 1 -7.32 -17.87 16.27
CA MET A 1 -8.03 -19.00 15.61
C MET A 1 -8.99 -18.57 14.49
N ALA A 2 -9.74 -17.46 14.58
CA ALA A 2 -10.72 -17.09 13.54
C ALA A 2 -10.11 -16.58 12.21
N LEU A 3 -8.92 -15.96 12.23
CA LEU A 3 -8.21 -15.52 11.01
C LEU A 3 -7.51 -16.69 10.28
N GLN A 4 -6.84 -17.60 10.99
CA GLN A 4 -6.12 -18.75 10.41
C GLN A 4 -6.99 -19.58 9.45
N ALA A 5 -8.18 -19.99 9.91
CA ALA A 5 -9.08 -20.82 9.12
C ALA A 5 -9.69 -20.09 7.92
N ARG A 6 -9.73 -18.75 7.95
CA ARG A 6 -10.33 -17.91 6.91
C ARG A 6 -9.37 -17.64 5.76
N PHE A 7 -8.05 -17.66 6.00
CA PHE A 7 -7.06 -17.12 5.06
C PHE A 7 -6.04 -18.13 4.51
N LYS A 8 -6.08 -19.40 4.94
CA LYS A 8 -5.11 -20.45 4.51
C LYS A 8 -3.63 -20.03 4.66
N LEU A 9 -3.33 -19.20 5.66
CA LEU A 9 -1.97 -18.74 5.95
C LEU A 9 -1.14 -19.88 6.52
N GLU A 10 0.16 -19.91 6.20
CA GLU A 10 1.08 -20.94 6.66
C GLU A 10 1.41 -20.74 8.15
N ASP A 11 1.97 -21.77 8.80
CA ASP A 11 2.32 -21.67 10.22
C ASP A 11 3.38 -20.58 10.48
N ASP A 12 4.21 -20.24 9.49
CA ASP A 12 5.22 -19.18 9.60
C ASP A 12 4.58 -17.76 9.58
N ASP A 13 3.36 -17.60 9.06
CA ASP A 13 2.65 -16.33 9.01
C ASP A 13 1.94 -15.98 10.33
N LEU A 14 1.83 -16.95 11.25
CA LEU A 14 1.07 -16.84 12.49
C LEU A 14 1.58 -15.77 13.44
N ASP A 15 2.90 -15.63 13.54
CA ASP A 15 3.51 -14.65 14.43
C ASP A 15 3.24 -13.23 13.94
N CYS A 16 3.29 -13.01 12.61
CA CYS A 16 2.89 -11.74 12.00
C CYS A 16 1.41 -11.42 12.25
N VAL A 17 0.51 -12.41 12.07
CA VAL A 17 -0.93 -12.24 12.33
C VAL A 17 -1.20 -11.85 13.78
N ARG A 18 -0.51 -12.48 14.73
CA ARG A 18 -0.68 -12.19 16.16
C ARG A 18 -0.17 -10.79 16.51
N ALA A 19 1.03 -10.44 16.06
CA ALA A 19 1.60 -9.10 16.29
C ALA A 19 0.69 -8.00 15.71
N ALA A 20 0.16 -8.21 14.50
CA ALA A 20 -0.77 -7.28 13.87
C ALA A 20 -2.07 -7.08 14.68
N ASP A 21 -2.63 -8.17 15.22
CA ASP A 21 -3.83 -8.14 16.07
C ASP A 21 -3.57 -7.48 17.43
N GLU A 22 -2.37 -7.65 17.97
CA GLU A 22 -1.91 -6.98 19.20
C GLU A 22 -1.63 -5.47 19.01
N GLY A 23 -1.65 -4.99 17.75
CA GLY A 23 -1.53 -3.57 17.44
C GLY A 23 -0.16 -3.14 16.95
N ASP A 24 0.75 -4.08 16.68
CA ASP A 24 2.04 -3.77 16.08
C ASP A 24 1.84 -3.17 14.68
N ILE A 25 2.34 -1.94 14.50
CA ILE A 25 2.06 -1.13 13.31
C ILE A 25 2.77 -1.70 12.07
N GLU A 26 3.98 -2.24 12.25
CA GLU A 26 4.76 -2.83 11.17
C GLU A 26 4.09 -4.13 10.72
N ALA A 27 3.76 -5.01 11.68
CA ALA A 27 3.09 -6.26 11.41
C ALA A 27 1.71 -6.05 10.77
N GLN A 28 1.00 -4.96 11.10
CA GLN A 28 -0.24 -4.60 10.39
C GLN A 28 0.01 -4.24 8.92
N CYS A 29 1.13 -3.59 8.61
CA CYS A 29 1.52 -3.31 7.22
C CYS A 29 1.90 -4.61 6.50
N ASP A 30 2.76 -5.42 7.11
CA ASP A 30 3.24 -6.70 6.58
C ASP A 30 2.10 -7.68 6.33
N LEU A 31 1.16 -7.80 7.28
CA LEU A 31 -0.02 -8.62 7.10
C LEU A 31 -0.90 -8.10 5.96
N GLY A 32 -0.99 -6.77 5.78
CA GLY A 32 -1.66 -6.18 4.64
C GLY A 32 -1.05 -6.64 3.32
N LEU A 33 0.28 -6.58 3.19
CA LEU A 33 1.02 -7.05 2.01
C LEU A 33 0.86 -8.55 1.77
N LEU A 34 0.92 -9.35 2.82
CA LEU A 34 0.71 -10.80 2.75
C LEU A 34 -0.69 -11.14 2.23
N LEU A 35 -1.73 -10.48 2.75
CA LEU A 35 -3.11 -10.69 2.29
C LEU A 35 -3.26 -10.25 0.83
N LEU A 36 -2.59 -9.18 0.44
CA LEU A 36 -2.59 -8.67 -0.92
C LEU A 36 -2.02 -9.68 -1.91
N SER A 37 -0.90 -10.33 -1.56
CA SER A 37 -0.27 -11.35 -2.41
C SER A 37 -1.13 -12.60 -2.59
N HIS A 38 -2.09 -12.82 -1.68
CA HIS A 38 -3.09 -13.88 -1.75
C HIS A 38 -4.40 -13.46 -2.43
N GLY A 39 -4.47 -12.23 -2.98
CA GLY A 39 -5.69 -11.71 -3.63
C GLY A 39 -6.82 -11.46 -2.63
N MET A 40 -6.48 -11.04 -1.41
CA MET A 40 -7.42 -10.79 -0.31
C MET A 40 -7.54 -9.31 0.00
N GLU A 41 -8.02 -8.55 -0.96
CA GLU A 41 -7.59 -7.15 -1.03
C GLU A 41 -8.49 -6.27 -0.17
N THR A 42 -9.72 -6.73 0.07
CA THR A 42 -10.61 -6.14 1.07
C THR A 42 -9.98 -6.19 2.46
N GLU A 43 -9.43 -7.34 2.83
CA GLU A 43 -8.76 -7.51 4.11
C GLU A 43 -7.45 -6.73 4.19
N ALA A 44 -6.63 -6.79 3.13
CA ALA A 44 -5.39 -6.03 3.04
C ALA A 44 -5.62 -4.52 3.27
N CYS A 45 -6.60 -3.92 2.59
CA CYS A 45 -6.91 -2.51 2.76
C CYS A 45 -7.41 -2.18 4.17
N GLY A 46 -8.11 -3.10 4.84
CA GLY A 46 -8.47 -2.98 6.25
C GLY A 46 -7.25 -2.90 7.17
N TRP A 47 -6.22 -3.71 6.91
CA TRP A 47 -4.97 -3.70 7.67
C TRP A 47 -4.10 -2.48 7.38
N PHE A 48 -3.96 -2.10 6.11
CA PHE A 48 -3.31 -0.84 5.73
C PHE A 48 -3.98 0.37 6.40
N GLN A 49 -5.31 0.38 6.50
CA GLN A 49 -6.02 1.45 7.20
C GLN A 49 -5.68 1.51 8.70
N LYS A 50 -5.49 0.36 9.37
CA LYS A 50 -5.07 0.34 10.78
C LYS A 50 -3.66 0.93 10.94
N ALA A 51 -2.68 0.46 10.16
CA ALA A 51 -1.32 0.98 10.23
C ALA A 51 -1.21 2.46 9.80
N ALA A 52 -1.95 2.87 8.76
CA ALA A 52 -1.97 4.25 8.27
C ALA A 52 -2.53 5.25 9.30
N ARG A 53 -3.44 4.81 10.20
CA ARG A 53 -3.94 5.65 11.32
C ARG A 53 -2.83 6.02 12.32
N HIS A 54 -1.80 5.18 12.43
CA HIS A 54 -0.60 5.46 13.23
C HIS A 54 0.51 6.13 12.42
N PHE A 55 0.15 6.65 11.26
CA PHE A 55 1.04 7.31 10.34
C PHE A 55 2.13 6.42 9.71
N HIS A 56 1.92 5.11 9.57
CA HIS A 56 2.90 4.26 8.87
C HIS A 56 3.02 4.67 7.39
N PRO A 57 4.19 5.14 6.90
CA PRO A 57 4.30 5.73 5.55
C PRO A 57 3.96 4.75 4.42
N GLU A 58 4.40 3.50 4.54
CA GLU A 58 4.12 2.46 3.53
C GLU A 58 2.65 2.06 3.54
N ALA A 59 2.05 1.88 4.72
CA ALA A 59 0.63 1.57 4.80
C ALA A 59 -0.25 2.72 4.28
N MET A 60 0.15 3.97 4.47
CA MET A 60 -0.52 5.11 3.84
C MET A 60 -0.44 5.06 2.31
N GLN A 61 0.71 4.65 1.77
CA GLN A 61 0.90 4.53 0.33
C GLN A 61 -0.05 3.44 -0.23
N TRP A 62 -0.10 2.28 0.41
CA TRP A 62 -0.97 1.18 0.01
C TRP A 62 -2.45 1.51 0.18
N LEU A 63 -2.84 2.17 1.28
CA LEU A 63 -4.20 2.64 1.46
C LEU A 63 -4.60 3.66 0.38
N GLY A 64 -3.67 4.53 -0.01
CA GLY A 64 -3.85 5.46 -1.11
C GLY A 64 -4.16 4.74 -2.42
N ARG A 65 -3.41 3.67 -2.73
CA ARG A 65 -3.65 2.79 -3.89
C ARG A 65 -4.99 2.08 -3.81
N CYS A 66 -5.34 1.49 -2.66
CA CYS A 66 -6.63 0.84 -2.44
C CYS A 66 -7.78 1.77 -2.84
N MET A 67 -7.77 3.02 -2.34
CA MET A 67 -8.82 3.99 -2.62
C MET A 67 -8.80 4.48 -4.08
N ILE A 68 -7.62 4.66 -4.67
CA ILE A 68 -7.49 5.11 -6.06
C ILE A 68 -8.00 4.06 -7.05
N SER A 69 -7.59 2.81 -6.89
CA SER A 69 -7.96 1.70 -7.77
C SER A 69 -9.35 1.11 -7.45
N GLY A 70 -9.91 1.42 -6.28
CA GLY A 70 -11.08 0.71 -5.77
C GLY A 70 -10.75 -0.74 -5.37
N TRP A 71 -9.50 -0.99 -4.99
CA TRP A 71 -9.04 -2.32 -4.61
C TRP A 71 -9.50 -2.61 -3.18
N GLY A 72 -10.33 -3.64 -2.98
CA GLY A 72 -10.82 -3.99 -1.65
C GLY A 72 -11.68 -2.93 -0.95
N THR A 73 -11.99 -1.81 -1.61
CA THR A 73 -12.78 -0.68 -1.10
C THR A 73 -13.54 -0.01 -2.24
N ALA A 74 -14.55 0.80 -1.92
CA ALA A 74 -15.13 1.70 -2.91
C ALA A 74 -14.04 2.68 -3.41
N PRO A 75 -13.98 2.95 -4.74
CA PRO A 75 -13.02 3.89 -5.29
C PRO A 75 -13.30 5.32 -4.78
N ASP A 76 -12.27 5.95 -4.25
CA ASP A 76 -12.24 7.35 -3.83
C ASP A 76 -10.86 7.92 -4.14
N ARG A 77 -10.75 8.49 -5.34
CA ARG A 77 -9.48 9.01 -5.85
C ARG A 77 -8.95 10.17 -5.01
N GLU A 78 -9.82 11.07 -4.56
CA GLU A 78 -9.41 12.26 -3.81
C GLU A 78 -8.86 11.88 -2.43
N ALA A 79 -9.55 10.97 -1.74
CA ALA A 79 -9.08 10.43 -0.48
C ALA A 79 -7.76 9.67 -0.67
N GLY A 80 -7.64 8.86 -1.71
CA GLY A 80 -6.41 8.10 -1.98
C GLY A 80 -5.20 8.98 -2.27
N ILE A 81 -5.36 10.05 -3.07
CA ILE A 81 -4.30 11.05 -3.30
C ILE A 81 -3.91 11.75 -2.01
N THR A 82 -4.87 12.04 -1.15
CA THR A 82 -4.60 12.63 0.17
C THR A 82 -3.72 11.72 1.02
N TRP A 83 -3.95 10.40 0.99
CA TRP A 83 -3.07 9.44 1.67
C TRP A 83 -1.68 9.34 1.04
N LEU A 84 -1.58 9.32 -0.30
CA LEU A 84 -0.28 9.36 -0.99
C LEU A 84 0.53 10.62 -0.63
N ARG A 85 -0.12 11.79 -0.58
CA ARG A 85 0.53 13.05 -0.16
C ARG A 85 1.01 12.99 1.29
N ARG A 86 0.27 12.35 2.19
CA ARG A 86 0.70 12.14 3.58
C ARG A 86 1.89 11.19 3.68
N ALA A 87 1.91 10.11 2.90
CA ALA A 87 3.04 9.19 2.83
C ALA A 87 4.30 9.91 2.30
N ALA A 88 4.16 10.68 1.22
CA ALA A 88 5.24 11.49 0.64
C ALA A 88 5.80 12.52 1.64
N ALA A 89 4.93 13.22 2.37
CA ALA A 89 5.33 14.17 3.41
C ALA A 89 6.13 13.54 4.57
N ARG A 90 6.07 12.20 4.70
CA ARG A 90 6.82 11.42 5.69
C ARG A 90 8.06 10.74 5.09
N GLY A 91 8.46 11.12 3.87
CA GLY A 91 9.67 10.63 3.22
C GLY A 91 9.49 9.32 2.45
N HIS A 92 8.26 8.84 2.24
CA HIS A 92 8.06 7.65 1.41
C HIS A 92 8.36 7.95 -0.06
N ALA A 93 9.47 7.42 -0.56
CA ALA A 93 9.98 7.72 -1.91
C ALA A 93 8.95 7.43 -3.00
N THR A 94 8.40 6.21 -3.04
CA THR A 94 7.40 5.81 -4.05
C THR A 94 6.18 6.74 -4.06
N ALA A 95 5.59 7.03 -2.90
CA ALA A 95 4.48 7.97 -2.79
C ALA A 95 4.86 9.38 -3.26
N GLY A 96 6.08 9.85 -2.98
CA GLY A 96 6.59 11.13 -3.49
C GLY A 96 6.62 11.19 -5.02
N HIS A 97 7.14 10.14 -5.66
CA HIS A 97 7.13 10.04 -7.12
C HIS A 97 5.70 9.93 -7.70
N MET A 98 4.81 9.21 -7.03
CA MET A 98 3.39 9.11 -7.42
C MET A 98 2.70 10.47 -7.35
N VAL A 99 2.90 11.23 -6.29
CA VAL A 99 2.35 12.59 -6.14
C VAL A 99 2.92 13.54 -7.19
N ALA A 100 4.23 13.51 -7.42
CA ALA A 100 4.87 14.33 -8.46
C ALA A 100 4.32 14.01 -9.85
N TRP A 101 4.07 12.74 -10.14
CA TRP A 101 3.43 12.34 -11.39
C TRP A 101 2.00 12.88 -11.49
N ILE A 102 1.19 12.74 -10.43
CA ILE A 102 -0.19 13.27 -10.37
C ILE A 102 -0.22 14.79 -10.58
N ASP A 103 0.67 15.53 -9.92
CA ASP A 103 0.70 17.00 -9.99
C ASP A 103 1.16 17.50 -11.38
N THR A 104 1.96 16.72 -12.11
CA THR A 104 2.44 17.05 -13.47
C THR A 104 1.47 16.61 -14.58
N HIS A 105 0.45 15.83 -14.25
CA HIS A 105 -0.57 15.35 -15.18
C HIS A 105 -1.99 15.76 -14.72
N PRO A 106 -2.32 17.06 -14.69
CA PRO A 106 -3.60 17.58 -14.18
C PRO A 106 -4.82 17.30 -15.07
N GLY A 107 -4.76 16.34 -15.98
CA GLY A 107 -5.89 15.91 -16.82
C GLY A 107 -6.84 14.95 -16.09
N PRO A 108 -7.90 14.44 -16.75
CA PRO A 108 -8.57 13.25 -16.24
C PRO A 108 -7.50 12.19 -16.07
N ALA A 109 -7.28 11.79 -14.83
CA ALA A 109 -6.26 10.81 -14.55
C ALA A 109 -6.65 9.51 -15.26
N PRO A 110 -5.66 8.71 -15.68
CA PRO A 110 -5.95 7.34 -16.06
C PRO A 110 -6.77 6.71 -14.92
N GLU A 111 -7.74 5.87 -15.30
CA GLU A 111 -8.61 5.18 -14.35
C GLU A 111 -8.36 3.68 -14.45
N GLY A 112 -8.62 2.96 -13.35
CA GLY A 112 -8.43 1.51 -13.30
C GLY A 112 -7.02 1.08 -13.70
N ALA A 113 -6.92 0.14 -14.64
CA ALA A 113 -5.68 -0.53 -15.03
C ALA A 113 -4.58 0.40 -15.58
N GLU A 114 -4.96 1.53 -16.20
CA GLU A 114 -3.97 2.48 -16.73
C GLU A 114 -3.28 3.23 -15.59
N LEU A 115 -4.01 3.55 -14.51
CA LEU A 115 -3.44 4.16 -13.33
C LEU A 115 -2.57 3.17 -12.56
N GLU A 116 -3.01 1.92 -12.46
CA GLU A 116 -2.22 0.85 -11.85
C GLU A 116 -0.88 0.67 -12.56
N ALA A 117 -0.88 0.60 -13.90
CA ALA A 117 0.35 0.48 -14.67
C ALA A 117 1.31 1.67 -14.46
N VAL A 118 0.79 2.89 -14.30
CA VAL A 118 1.59 4.07 -13.96
C VAL A 118 2.20 3.93 -12.56
N LEU A 119 1.39 3.55 -11.58
CA LEU A 119 1.81 3.40 -10.18
C LEU A 119 2.86 2.29 -10.02
N ASP A 120 2.65 1.14 -10.67
CA ASP A 120 3.61 0.03 -10.71
C ASP A 120 4.91 0.43 -11.41
N GLY A 121 4.81 1.16 -12.53
CA GLY A 121 5.97 1.64 -13.26
C GLY A 121 6.81 2.64 -12.44
N ILE A 122 6.18 3.44 -11.56
CA ILE A 122 6.89 4.33 -10.64
C ILE A 122 7.59 3.51 -9.56
N GLU A 123 6.89 2.58 -8.93
CA GLU A 123 7.43 1.71 -7.88
C GLU A 123 8.65 0.91 -8.38
N GLN A 124 8.53 0.28 -9.54
CA GLN A 124 9.64 -0.48 -10.15
C GLN A 124 10.88 0.39 -10.41
N LYS A 125 10.69 1.64 -10.88
CA LYS A 125 11.79 2.57 -11.11
C LYS A 125 12.49 2.97 -9.82
N VAL A 126 11.73 3.21 -8.75
CA VAL A 126 12.29 3.53 -7.43
C VAL A 126 13.12 2.37 -6.89
N ILE A 127 12.59 1.14 -6.95
CA ILE A 127 13.30 -0.07 -6.51
C ILE A 127 14.59 -0.28 -7.32
N LEU A 128 14.52 -0.21 -8.64
CA LEU A 128 15.69 -0.39 -9.51
C LEU A 128 16.74 0.72 -9.34
N GLY A 129 16.30 1.94 -9.02
CA GLY A 129 17.21 3.04 -8.67
C GLY A 129 18.00 2.74 -7.40
N ALA A 130 17.30 2.36 -6.33
CA ALA A 130 17.92 2.03 -5.04
C ALA A 130 18.93 0.87 -5.15
N LEU A 131 18.61 -0.17 -5.91
CA LEU A 131 19.51 -1.31 -6.12
C LEU A 131 20.80 -0.93 -6.83
N ARG A 132 20.76 0.04 -7.76
CA ARG A 132 21.95 0.53 -8.47
C ARG A 132 22.87 1.35 -7.57
N GLU A 133 22.29 2.18 -6.70
CA GLU A 133 23.06 2.99 -5.74
C GLU A 133 23.78 2.13 -4.69
N THR A 134 23.26 0.94 -4.37
CA THR A 134 23.91 -0.01 -3.45
C THR A 134 24.99 -0.88 -4.10
N ALA A 135 25.13 -0.83 -5.43
CA ALA A 135 26.07 -1.64 -6.20
C ALA A 135 27.38 -0.89 -6.55
N GLU A 136 27.50 0.38 -6.16
CA GLU A 136 28.70 1.23 -6.29
C GLU A 136 29.43 1.37 -4.95
#